data_AF-A0A193C4N5-F1
#
_entry.id   AF-A0A193C4N5-F1
#
_cell.length_a   1.000
_cell.length_b   1.000
_cell.length_c   1.000
_cell.angle_alpha   90.00
_cell.angle_beta   90.00
_cell.angle_gamma   90.00
#
_symmetry.space_group_name_H-M   'P 1'
#
loop_
_entity.id
_entity.type
_entity.pdbx_description
1 polymer ?
#
loop_
_entity_poly.entity_id
_entity_poly.type
_entity_poly.pdbx_seq_one_letter_code
_entity_poly.pdbx_strand_id
1 'polypeptide(L)' 'MDVFATVLRNRIADAANAEAAARQAGRPDEAELHAARLADLVDLAAEHDIAVETRTDIVG' A
#
# COMPACT_ATOMS: atom_id res chain seq x y z
N MET A 1 -3.95 -10.90 -17.99
CA MET A 1 -3.63 -10.36 -16.66
C MET A 1 -2.14 -10.49 -16.46
N ASP A 2 -1.45 -9.38 -16.24
CA ASP A 2 -0.02 -9.38 -15.97
C ASP A 2 0.22 -9.83 -14.52
N VAL A 3 0.99 -10.91 -14.35
CA VAL A 3 1.33 -11.48 -13.04
C VAL A 3 2.05 -10.44 -12.17
N PHE A 4 2.91 -9.61 -12.78
CA PHE A 4 3.61 -8.55 -12.07
C PHE A 4 2.63 -7.54 -11.47
N ALA A 5 1.72 -7.00 -12.29
CA ALA A 5 0.71 -6.04 -11.83
C ALA A 5 -0.19 -6.61 -10.72
N THR A 6 -0.58 -7.89 -10.81
CA THR A 6 -1.36 -8.54 -9.75
C THR A 6 -0.57 -8.65 -8.44
N VAL A 7 0.68 -9.09 -8.50
CA VAL A 7 1.54 -9.21 -7.31
C VAL A 7 1.80 -7.84 -6.69
N LEU A 8 2.03 -6.81 -7.49
CA LEU A 8 2.30 -5.46 -7.02
C LEU A 8 1.08 -4.88 -6.29
N ARG A 9 -0.12 -4.98 -6.87
CA ARG A 9 -1.36 -4.54 -6.22
C ARG A 9 -1.63 -5.25 -4.90
N ASN A 10 -1.39 -6.56 -4.83
CA ASN A 10 -1.54 -7.31 -3.59
C ASN A 10 -0.57 -6.82 -2.52
N ARG A 11 0.70 -6.58 -2.87
CA ARG A 11 1.70 -6.05 -1.92
C ARG A 11 1.34 -4.66 -1.41
N ILE A 12 0.77 -3.81 -2.26
CA ILE A 12 0.28 -2.49 -1.86
C ILE A 12 -0.87 -2.64 -0.86
N ALA A 13 -1.85 -3.50 -1.15
CA ALA A 13 -2.96 -3.76 -0.24
C ALA A 13 -2.49 -4.32 1.11
N ASP A 14 -1.54 -5.25 1.10
CA ASP A 14 -0.95 -5.84 2.30
C ASP A 14 -0.21 -4.79 3.15
N ALA A 15 0.60 -3.92 2.51
CA ALA A 15 1.31 -2.85 3.21
C ALA A 15 0.36 -1.84 3.85
N ALA A 16 -0.71 -1.43 3.14
CA ALA A 16 -1.72 -0.53 3.67
C ALA A 16 -2.50 -1.16 4.85
N ASN A 17 -2.81 -2.46 4.78
CA ASN A 17 -3.46 -3.16 5.88
C ASN A 17 -2.54 -3.30 7.11
N ALA A 18 -1.25 -3.59 6.90
CA ALA A 18 -0.26 -3.67 7.96
C ALA A 18 -0.01 -2.32 8.64
N GLU A 19 0.08 -1.24 7.87
CA GLU A 19 0.14 0.14 8.39
C GLU A 19 -1.07 0.45 9.28
N ALA A 20 -2.28 0.19 8.78
CA ALA A 20 -3.51 0.42 9.53
C ALA A 20 -3.57 -0.42 10.82
N ALA A 21 -3.09 -1.67 10.79
CA ALA A 21 -3.03 -2.54 11.95
C ALA A 21 -2.01 -2.03 12.99
N ALA A 22 -0.82 -1.60 12.55
CA ALA A 22 0.20 -1.04 13.43
C ALA A 22 -0.27 0.26 14.11
N ARG A 23 -0.96 1.14 13.38
CA ARG A 23 -1.59 2.34 13.95
C ARG A 23 -2.64 1.99 15.01
N GLN A 24 -3.52 1.04 14.71
CA GLN A 24 -4.55 0.58 15.65
C GLN A 24 -3.96 -0.09 16.90
N ALA A 25 -2.80 -0.74 16.76
CA ALA A 25 -2.07 -1.35 17.86
C ALA A 25 -1.23 -0.35 18.69
N GLY A 26 -1.23 0.95 18.35
CA GLY A 26 -0.44 1.96 19.03
C GLY A 26 1.06 1.81 18.80
N ARG A 27 1.48 1.29 17.63
CA ARG A 27 2.88 1.08 17.25
C ARG A 27 3.30 2.07 16.15
N PRO A 28 3.63 3.32 16.51
CA PRO A 28 3.91 4.37 15.53
C PRO A 28 5.10 4.06 14.63
N ASP A 29 6.21 3.55 15.20
CA ASP A 29 7.41 3.22 14.42
C ASP A 29 7.14 2.11 13.37
N GLU A 30 6.34 1.11 13.74
CA GLU A 30 5.95 0.02 12.82
C GLU A 30 5.00 0.54 11.73
N ALA A 31 4.09 1.46 12.09
CA ALA A 31 3.23 2.12 11.11
C ALA A 31 4.02 2.98 10.12
N GLU A 32 5.02 3.74 10.58
CA GLU A 32 5.88 4.55 9.71
C GLU A 32 6.68 3.68 8.74
N LEU A 33 7.19 2.52 9.19
CA LEU A 33 7.86 1.57 8.33
C LEU A 33 6.93 1.05 7.22
N HIS A 34 5.69 0.70 7.57
CA HIS A 34 4.71 0.23 6.58
C HIS A 34 4.27 1.36 5.63
N ALA A 35 4.16 2.59 6.12
CA ALA A 35 3.84 3.76 5.29
C ALA A 35 4.95 4.06 4.28
N ALA A 36 6.22 4.01 4.70
CA ALA A 36 7.36 4.20 3.79
C ALA A 36 7.39 3.11 2.71
N ARG A 37 7.19 1.84 3.10
CA ARG A 37 7.10 0.72 2.16
C ARG A 37 5.92 0.85 1.20
N LEU A 38 4.78 1.35 1.69
CA LEU A 38 3.61 1.61 0.84
C LEU A 38 3.93 2.66 -0.22
N ALA A 39 4.61 3.75 0.15
CA ALA A 39 5.05 4.77 -0.80
C ALA A 39 5.97 4.19 -1.89
N ASP A 40 6.99 3.43 -1.51
CA ASP A 40 7.92 2.79 -2.47
C ASP A 40 7.18 1.89 -3.49
N LEU A 41 6.15 1.15 -3.04
CA LEU A 41 5.37 0.27 -3.90
C LEU A 41 4.42 1.04 -4.82
N VAL A 42 3.86 2.16 -4.36
CA VAL A 42 3.03 3.04 -5.19
C VAL A 42 3.88 3.74 -6.26
N ASP A 43 5.08 4.20 -5.91
CA ASP A 43 6.03 4.78 -6.86
C ASP A 43 6.42 3.75 -7.93
N LEU A 44 6.75 2.51 -7.53
CA LEU A 44 7.01 1.43 -8.48
C LEU A 44 5.81 1.14 -9.39
N ALA A 45 4.59 1.22 -8.87
CA ALA A 45 3.40 1.04 -9.69
C ALA A 45 3.25 2.17 -10.72
N ALA A 46 3.54 3.41 -10.34
CA ALA A 46 3.53 4.56 -11.24
C ALA A 46 4.59 4.45 -12.34
N GLU A 47 5.80 3.98 -12.02
CA GLU A 47 6.88 3.73 -13.01
C GLU A 47 6.48 2.72 -14.10
N HIS A 48 5.53 1.84 -13.79
CA HIS A 48 5.06 0.78 -14.68
C HIS A 48 3.64 1.03 -15.25
N ASP A 49 3.09 2.24 -15.10
CA ASP A 49 1.73 2.61 -15.52
C ASP A 49 0.63 1.68 -14.91
N ILE A 50 0.89 1.15 -13.72
CA ILE A 50 -0.04 0.26 -13.00
C ILE A 50 -0.94 1.12 -12.12
N ALA A 51 -2.22 1.20 -12.48
CA ALA A 51 -3.22 1.84 -11.62
C ALA A 51 -3.33 1.12 -10.27
N VAL A 52 -3.28 1.92 -9.21
CA VAL A 52 -3.43 1.52 -7.81
C VAL A 52 -4.70 2.18 -7.26
N GLU A 53 -5.61 1.40 -6.70
CA GLU A 53 -6.75 1.94 -5.94
C GLU A 53 -6.27 2.33 -4.55
N THR A 54 -5.79 3.56 -4.38
CA THR A 54 -5.67 4.15 -3.04
C THR A 54 -7.08 4.33 -2.49
N ARG A 55 -7.37 3.73 -1.33
CA ARG A 55 -8.66 3.68 -0.64
C ARG A 55 -9.12 5.07 -0.13
N THR A 56 -9.09 6.10 -0.98
CA THR A 56 -9.50 7.48 -0.69
C THR A 56 -10.98 7.70 -1.08
N ASP A 57 -11.62 6.73 -1.73
CA ASP A 57 -12.98 6.88 -2.27
C ASP A 57 -14.08 6.27 -1.39
N ILE A 58 -13.77 5.80 -0.17
CA ILE A 58 -14.76 5.22 0.77
C ILE A 58 -15.10 6.19 1.91
N VAL A 59 -15.09 7.48 1.64
CA VAL A 59 -15.77 8.50 2.46
C VAL A 59 -16.45 9.49 1.53
N GLY A 60 -17.65 9.14 1.11
CA GLY A 60 -18.64 10.00 0.45
C GLY A 60 -20.01 9.71 1.03
#